data_AF-A0A3D1PM70-F1
#
_entry.id   AF-A0A3D1PM70-F1
#
_cell.length_a   1.000
_cell.length_b   1.000
_cell.length_c   1.000
_cell.angle_alpha   90.00
_cell.angle_beta   90.00
_cell.angle_gamma   90.00
#
_symmetry.space_group_name_H-M   'P 1'
#
loop_
_entity.id
_entity.type
_entity.pdbx_description
1 polymer ?
#
loop_
_entity_poly.entity_id
_entity_poly.type
_entity_poly.pdbx_seq_one_letter_code
_entity_poly.pdbx_strand_id
1 'polypeptide(L)'
;MQESSWKKMNLLIIIIVTVLYAVIIGWTWSSLGDIERKKKILITGIGILLVYLITLLLFNISKNQIQYPDISAEKYVKNILVIIFTGINSIAILPYAAKMYNKIYEGTIESQEIKKKLVFIIILIILGIFLECGYMKDIQQGILNIAKK
;
A
#
# COMPACT_ATOMS: atom_id res chain seq x y z
N MET A 1 29.85 15.12 7.49
CA MET A 1 29.08 15.48 6.27
C MET A 1 28.07 14.39 5.87
N GLN A 2 28.47 13.11 5.87
CA GLN A 2 27.63 11.96 5.52
C GLN A 2 26.37 11.81 6.42
N GLU A 3 26.52 11.93 7.74
CA GLU A 3 25.39 11.82 8.70
C GLU A 3 24.29 12.89 8.49
N SER A 4 24.67 14.10 8.08
CA SER A 4 23.71 15.16 7.76
C SER A 4 22.91 14.85 6.48
N SER A 5 23.51 14.15 5.52
CA SER A 5 22.85 13.77 4.27
C SER A 5 21.80 12.67 4.50
N TRP A 6 22.13 11.66 5.32
CA TRP A 6 21.21 10.59 5.70
C TRP A 6 19.98 11.11 6.45
N LYS A 7 20.16 12.05 7.38
CA LYS A 7 19.03 12.68 8.10
C LYS A 7 18.09 13.44 7.16
N LYS A 8 18.64 14.17 6.18
CA LYS A 8 17.84 14.88 5.16
C LYS A 8 17.06 13.90 4.28
N MET A 9 17.69 12.81 3.83
CA MET A 9 17.03 11.79 3.01
C MET A 9 15.87 11.11 3.75
N ASN A 10 16.07 10.72 5.02
CA ASN A 10 15.02 10.11 5.83
C ASN A 10 13.84 11.08 6.06
N LEU A 11 14.12 12.35 6.28
CA LEU A 11 13.09 13.38 6.43
C LEU A 11 12.25 13.51 5.15
N LEU A 12 12.89 13.52 3.98
CA LEU A 12 12.19 13.59 2.69
C LEU A 12 11.26 12.39 2.49
N ILE A 13 11.73 11.17 2.78
CA ILE A 13 10.91 9.95 2.68
C ILE A 13 9.68 10.07 3.59
N ILE A 14 9.87 10.49 4.84
CA ILE A 14 8.77 10.66 5.80
C ILE A 14 7.73 11.67 5.30
N ILE A 15 8.18 12.81 4.76
CA ILE A 15 7.29 13.83 4.21
C ILE A 15 6.48 13.27 3.03
N ILE A 16 7.14 12.59 2.09
CA ILE A 16 6.48 12.00 0.91
C ILE A 16 5.44 10.96 1.36
N VAL A 17 5.80 10.06 2.27
CA VAL A 17 4.87 9.06 2.81
C VAL A 17 3.71 9.73 3.53
N THR A 18 3.94 10.78 4.32
CA THR A 18 2.87 11.51 5.01
C THR A 18 1.87 12.12 4.03
N VAL A 19 2.36 12.77 2.97
CA VAL A 19 1.51 13.33 1.91
C VAL A 19 0.73 12.23 1.19
N LEU A 20 1.38 11.10 0.88
CA LEU A 20 0.75 9.94 0.25
C LEU A 20 -0.45 9.44 1.08
N TYR A 21 -0.27 9.26 2.40
CA TYR A 21 -1.34 8.82 3.29
C TYR A 21 -2.45 9.86 3.48
N ALA A 22 -2.13 11.16 3.50
CA ALA A 22 -3.14 12.21 3.52
C ALA A 22 -4.04 12.16 2.27
N VAL A 23 -3.44 11.94 1.09
CA VAL A 23 -4.18 11.79 -0.18
C VAL A 23 -5.06 10.55 -0.15
N ILE A 24 -4.55 9.40 0.32
CA ILE A 24 -5.32 8.15 0.45
C ILE A 24 -6.56 8.38 1.31
N ILE A 25 -6.38 8.97 2.49
CA ILE A 25 -7.46 9.21 3.45
C ILE A 25 -8.49 10.17 2.85
N GLY A 26 -8.05 11.29 2.28
CA GLY A 26 -8.95 12.29 1.68
C GLY A 26 -9.76 11.74 0.50
N TRP A 27 -9.10 11.00 -0.41
CA TRP A 27 -9.77 10.46 -1.60
C TRP A 27 -10.72 9.31 -1.24
N THR A 28 -10.32 8.43 -0.32
CA THR A 28 -11.20 7.36 0.19
C THR A 28 -12.41 7.95 0.90
N TRP A 29 -12.21 8.97 1.74
CA TRP A 29 -13.28 9.67 2.45
C TRP A 29 -14.31 10.31 1.51
N SER A 30 -13.83 11.00 0.48
CA SER A 30 -14.65 11.61 -0.56
C SER A 30 -15.44 10.53 -1.33
N SER A 31 -14.80 9.39 -1.62
CA SER A 31 -15.41 8.28 -2.34
C SER A 31 -16.49 7.53 -1.54
N LEU A 32 -16.50 7.66 -0.20
CA LEU A 32 -17.53 7.10 0.70
C LEU A 32 -18.79 7.97 0.81
N GLY A 33 -18.95 9.04 0.02
CA GLY A 33 -20.23 9.76 -0.12
C GLY A 33 -20.85 10.24 1.20
N ASP A 34 -22.12 9.94 1.44
CA ASP A 34 -22.85 10.40 2.63
C ASP A 34 -22.89 9.37 3.78
N ILE A 35 -22.05 8.32 3.70
CA ILE A 35 -21.92 7.34 4.78
C ILE A 35 -21.55 8.02 6.10
N GLU A 36 -22.14 7.56 7.20
CA GLU A 36 -21.86 8.06 8.54
C GLU A 36 -20.35 8.17 8.85
N ARG A 37 -19.93 9.28 9.46
CA ARG A 37 -18.51 9.56 9.77
C ARG A 37 -17.81 8.42 10.51
N LYS A 38 -18.47 7.80 11.51
CA LYS A 38 -17.90 6.68 12.27
C LYS A 38 -17.60 5.47 11.37
N LYS A 39 -18.53 5.13 10.47
CA LYS A 39 -18.34 4.05 9.47
C LYS A 39 -17.23 4.40 8.49
N LYS A 40 -17.13 5.66 8.04
CA LYS A 40 -16.05 6.10 7.15
C LYS A 40 -14.66 5.91 7.74
N ILE A 41 -14.47 6.31 9.00
CA ILE A 41 -13.21 6.12 9.73
C ILE A 41 -12.87 4.63 9.79
N LEU A 42 -13.85 3.80 10.16
CA LEU A 42 -13.66 2.36 10.32
C LEU A 42 -13.32 1.67 8.99
N ILE A 43 -14.05 1.98 7.91
CA ILE A 43 -13.80 1.42 6.56
C ILE A 43 -12.40 1.81 6.08
N THR A 44 -12.02 3.08 6.22
CA THR A 44 -10.71 3.58 5.79
C THR A 44 -9.58 2.92 6.60
N GLY A 45 -9.72 2.87 7.92
CA GLY A 45 -8.73 2.27 8.82
C GLY A 45 -8.53 0.77 8.58
N ILE A 46 -9.62 0.01 8.48
CA ILE A 46 -9.57 -1.43 8.18
C ILE A 46 -8.98 -1.66 6.78
N GLY A 47 -9.36 -0.84 5.81
CA GLY A 47 -8.83 -0.92 4.46
C GLY A 47 -7.31 -0.75 4.40
N ILE A 48 -6.78 0.29 5.03
CA ILE A 48 -5.32 0.52 5.11
C ILE A 48 -4.63 -0.65 5.83
N LEU A 49 -5.20 -1.14 6.94
CA LEU A 49 -4.64 -2.27 7.69
C LEU A 49 -4.58 -3.55 6.84
N LEU A 50 -5.63 -3.85 6.08
CA LEU A 50 -5.66 -5.01 5.19
C LEU A 50 -4.58 -4.91 4.10
N VAL A 51 -4.46 -3.74 3.44
CA VAL A 51 -3.42 -3.52 2.44
C VAL A 51 -2.02 -3.66 3.07
N TYR A 52 -1.82 -3.14 4.28
CA TYR A 52 -0.56 -3.31 5.02
C TYR A 52 -0.19 -4.77 5.24
N LEU A 53 -1.14 -5.59 5.69
CA LEU A 53 -0.90 -7.02 5.93
C LEU A 53 -0.56 -7.77 4.64
N ILE A 54 -1.23 -7.43 3.54
CA ILE A 54 -0.92 -7.99 2.21
C ILE A 54 0.50 -7.59 1.79
N THR A 55 0.84 -6.30 1.84
CA THR A 55 2.19 -5.83 1.50
C THR A 55 3.27 -6.47 2.38
N LEU A 56 2.99 -6.66 3.67
CA LEU A 56 3.89 -7.33 4.60
C LEU A 56 4.14 -8.79 4.20
N LEU A 57 3.09 -9.50 3.78
CA LEU A 57 3.21 -10.87 3.26
C LEU A 57 4.07 -10.90 1.99
N LEU A 58 3.84 -9.98 1.05
CA LEU A 58 4.63 -9.86 -0.19
C LEU A 58 6.11 -9.56 0.09
N PHE A 59 6.39 -8.71 1.07
CA PHE A 59 7.76 -8.46 1.52
C PHE A 59 8.43 -9.74 2.01
N ASN A 60 7.75 -10.53 2.84
CA ASN A 60 8.31 -11.77 3.35
C ASN A 60 8.51 -12.82 2.24
N ILE A 61 7.61 -12.90 1.25
CA ILE A 61 7.77 -13.80 0.10
C ILE A 61 8.95 -13.38 -0.77
N SER A 62 9.04 -12.09 -1.12
CA SER A 62 10.13 -11.54 -1.95
C SER A 62 11.50 -11.62 -1.25
N LYS A 63 11.54 -11.53 0.08
CA LYS A 63 12.73 -11.69 0.91
C LYS A 63 13.40 -13.06 0.75
N ASN A 64 12.66 -14.14 0.50
CA ASN A 64 13.19 -15.52 0.53
C ASN A 64 14.41 -15.77 -0.37
N GLN A 65 14.72 -14.85 -1.29
CA GLN A 65 15.85 -14.93 -2.22
C GLN A 65 16.92 -13.86 -1.98
N ILE A 66 16.91 -13.19 -0.82
CA ILE A 66 17.76 -12.04 -0.51
C ILE A 66 18.51 -12.26 0.80
N GLN A 67 19.83 -12.06 0.76
CA GLN A 67 20.68 -12.09 1.95
C GLN A 67 20.95 -10.66 2.45
N TYR A 68 20.36 -10.35 3.59
CA TYR A 68 20.64 -9.10 4.32
C TYR A 68 21.93 -9.25 5.14
N PRO A 69 22.76 -8.19 5.25
CA PRO A 69 24.01 -8.24 6.00
C PRO A 69 23.77 -8.41 7.52
N ASP A 70 22.70 -7.80 8.03
CA ASP A 70 22.28 -7.90 9.43
C ASP A 70 20.79 -7.59 9.60
N ILE A 71 20.26 -7.86 10.80
CA ILE A 71 18.84 -7.69 11.16
C ILE A 71 18.41 -6.22 11.10
N SER A 72 19.30 -5.27 11.38
CA SER A 72 19.01 -3.83 11.36
C SER A 72 18.80 -3.35 9.92
N ALA A 73 19.65 -3.79 8.99
CA ALA A 73 19.50 -3.51 7.57
C ALA A 73 18.18 -4.07 7.03
N GLU A 74 17.84 -5.31 7.38
CA GLU A 74 16.56 -5.92 7.01
C GLU A 74 15.38 -5.09 7.55
N LYS A 75 15.41 -4.74 8.84
CA LYS A 75 14.33 -3.99 9.49
C LYS A 75 14.13 -2.61 8.85
N TYR A 76 15.23 -1.93 8.50
CA TYR A 76 15.17 -0.64 7.82
C TYR A 76 14.50 -0.76 6.44
N VAL A 77 14.97 -1.69 5.62
CA VAL A 77 14.40 -1.93 4.27
C VAL A 77 12.94 -2.35 4.36
N LYS A 78 12.61 -3.26 5.28
CA LYS A 78 11.23 -3.69 5.55
C LYS A 78 10.33 -2.51 5.90
N ASN A 79 10.73 -1.67 6.85
CA ASN A 79 9.90 -0.55 7.30
C ASN A 79 9.60 0.43 6.16
N ILE A 80 10.60 0.76 5.34
CA ILE A 80 10.45 1.69 4.23
C ILE A 80 9.62 1.08 3.09
N LEU A 81 9.95 -0.14 2.66
CA LEU A 81 9.26 -0.74 1.52
C LEU A 81 7.81 -1.06 1.87
N VAL A 82 7.55 -1.64 3.04
CA VAL A 82 6.17 -1.97 3.42
C VAL A 82 5.33 -0.70 3.50
N ILE A 83 5.81 0.38 4.13
CA ILE A 83 4.99 1.60 4.25
C ILE A 83 4.74 2.31 2.91
N ILE A 84 5.73 2.34 2.01
CA ILE A 84 5.59 2.95 0.69
C ILE A 84 4.63 2.13 -0.18
N PHE A 85 4.83 0.81 -0.27
CA PHE A 85 3.99 -0.05 -1.10
C PHE A 85 2.57 -0.15 -0.55
N THR A 86 2.39 -0.16 0.78
CA THR A 86 1.04 -0.05 1.37
C THR A 86 0.36 1.24 0.93
N GLY A 87 1.06 2.37 0.93
CA GLY A 87 0.52 3.63 0.44
C GLY A 87 0.14 3.58 -1.04
N ILE A 88 1.05 3.13 -1.90
CA ILE A 88 0.81 3.02 -3.36
C ILE A 88 -0.41 2.11 -3.64
N ASN A 89 -0.46 0.93 -3.02
CA ASN A 89 -1.56 -0.02 -3.20
C ASN A 89 -2.88 0.51 -2.65
N SER A 90 -2.82 1.24 -1.53
CA SER A 90 -4.00 1.85 -0.94
C SER A 90 -4.59 2.93 -1.84
N ILE A 91 -3.78 3.73 -2.54
CA ILE A 91 -4.27 4.70 -3.54
C ILE A 91 -5.01 3.99 -4.66
N ALA A 92 -4.48 2.88 -5.16
CA ALA A 92 -5.09 2.14 -6.26
C ALA A 92 -6.42 1.47 -5.86
N ILE A 93 -6.49 0.91 -4.63
CA ILE A 93 -7.58 0.02 -4.22
C ILE A 93 -8.66 0.76 -3.41
N LEU A 94 -8.28 1.56 -2.41
CA LEU A 94 -9.23 2.04 -1.39
C LEU A 94 -10.28 3.03 -1.92
N PRO A 95 -9.93 4.08 -2.70
CA PRO A 95 -10.94 4.99 -3.24
C PRO A 95 -11.94 4.26 -4.14
N TYR A 96 -11.47 3.30 -4.93
CA TYR A 96 -12.32 2.48 -5.78
C TYR A 96 -13.26 1.60 -4.95
N ALA A 97 -12.71 0.87 -3.97
CA ALA A 97 -13.50 0.01 -3.07
C ALA A 97 -14.53 0.83 -2.27
N ALA A 98 -14.14 2.00 -1.77
CA ALA A 98 -15.02 2.96 -1.11
C ALA A 98 -16.17 3.42 -2.01
N LYS A 99 -15.86 3.81 -3.26
CA LYS A 99 -16.88 4.21 -4.23
C LYS A 99 -17.86 3.08 -4.52
N MET A 100 -17.37 1.85 -4.63
CA MET A 100 -18.22 0.67 -4.84
C MET A 100 -19.09 0.40 -3.62
N TYR A 101 -18.53 0.51 -2.41
CA TYR A 101 -19.29 0.39 -1.16
C TYR A 101 -20.38 1.46 -1.04
N ASN A 102 -20.07 2.72 -1.38
CA ASN A 102 -21.06 3.80 -1.36
C ASN A 102 -22.24 3.52 -2.31
N LYS A 103 -21.96 3.04 -3.52
CA LYS A 103 -23.02 2.67 -4.47
C LYS A 103 -23.89 1.50 -4.00
N ILE A 104 -23.30 0.54 -3.29
CA ILE A 104 -24.04 -0.54 -2.63
C ILE A 104 -24.94 0.04 -1.53
N TYR A 105 -24.40 0.94 -0.72
CA TYR A 105 -25.11 1.59 0.38
C TYR A 105 -26.30 2.43 -0.12
N GLU A 106 -26.14 3.16 -1.21
CA GLU A 106 -27.20 3.96 -1.84
C GLU A 106 -28.22 3.12 -2.65
N GLY A 107 -27.97 1.81 -2.83
CA GLY A 107 -28.82 0.95 -3.65
C GLY A 107 -28.78 1.27 -5.16
N THR A 108 -27.75 1.98 -5.63
CA THR A 108 -27.67 2.52 -7.00
C THR A 108 -27.07 1.55 -8.02
N ILE A 109 -26.68 0.34 -7.62
CA ILE A 109 -26.14 -0.69 -8.52
C ILE A 109 -26.88 -2.02 -8.33
N GLU A 110 -27.21 -2.68 -9.44
CA GLU A 110 -27.71 -4.07 -9.45
C GLU A 110 -26.65 -5.09 -8.99
N SER A 111 -27.05 -6.05 -8.16
CA SER A 111 -26.19 -7.11 -7.60
C SER A 111 -25.33 -7.85 -8.65
N GLN A 112 -25.87 -8.04 -9.87
CA GLN A 112 -25.18 -8.68 -10.99
C GLN A 112 -23.97 -7.87 -11.49
N GLU A 113 -24.10 -6.55 -11.56
CA GLU A 113 -23.04 -5.66 -12.05
C GLU A 113 -21.88 -5.57 -11.03
N ILE A 114 -22.19 -5.64 -9.73
CA ILE A 114 -21.20 -5.70 -8.65
C ILE A 114 -20.35 -6.95 -8.79
N LYS A 115 -20.98 -8.12 -8.97
CA LYS A 115 -20.27 -9.41 -9.09
C LYS A 115 -19.25 -9.38 -10.23
N LYS A 116 -19.63 -8.87 -11.41
CA LYS A 116 -18.72 -8.78 -12.56
C LYS A 116 -17.52 -7.88 -12.27
N LYS A 117 -17.75 -6.70 -11.69
CA LYS A 117 -16.67 -5.76 -11.32
C LYS A 117 -15.75 -6.35 -10.25
N LEU A 118 -16.30 -7.06 -9.28
CA LEU A 118 -15.54 -7.66 -8.18
C LEU A 118 -14.62 -8.79 -8.68
N VAL A 119 -15.12 -9.65 -9.57
CA VAL A 119 -14.30 -10.69 -10.23
C VAL A 119 -13.15 -10.08 -11.03
N PHE A 120 -13.43 -9.04 -11.82
CA PHE A 120 -12.39 -8.34 -12.60
C PHE A 120 -11.29 -7.74 -11.71
N ILE A 121 -11.66 -7.11 -10.59
CA ILE A 121 -10.70 -6.55 -9.62
C ILE A 121 -9.86 -7.64 -8.97
N ILE A 122 -10.46 -8.78 -8.61
CA ILE A 122 -9.71 -9.90 -8.02
C ILE A 122 -8.62 -10.39 -9.00
N ILE A 123 -8.95 -10.53 -10.29
CA ILE A 123 -7.99 -10.93 -11.32
C ILE A 123 -6.84 -9.91 -11.40
N LEU A 124 -7.16 -8.62 -11.42
CA LEU A 124 -6.14 -7.56 -11.44
C LEU A 124 -5.25 -7.57 -10.19
N ILE A 125 -5.82 -7.80 -9.01
CA ILE A 125 -5.06 -7.91 -7.75
C ILE A 125 -4.09 -9.09 -7.80
N ILE A 126 -4.54 -10.26 -8.30
CA ILE A 126 -3.67 -11.44 -8.41
C ILE A 126 -2.50 -11.17 -9.36
N LEU A 127 -2.76 -10.58 -10.53
CA LEU A 127 -1.70 -10.19 -11.47
C LEU A 127 -0.74 -9.15 -10.85
N GLY A 128 -1.30 -8.17 -10.14
CA GLY A 128 -0.53 -7.16 -9.41
C GLY A 128 0.40 -7.79 -8.38
N ILE A 129 -0.09 -8.73 -7.58
CA ILE A 129 0.70 -9.46 -6.57
C ILE A 129 1.94 -10.13 -7.18
N PHE A 130 1.80 -10.81 -8.33
CA PHE A 130 2.93 -11.44 -9.00
C PHE A 130 3.98 -10.41 -9.45
N LEU A 131 3.54 -9.29 -10.04
CA LEU A 131 4.43 -8.22 -10.47
C LEU A 131 5.10 -7.52 -9.29
N GLU A 132 4.35 -7.23 -8.23
CA GLU A 132 4.86 -6.59 -7.02
C GLU A 132 5.92 -7.44 -6.33
N CYS A 133 5.75 -8.76 -6.29
CA CYS A 133 6.75 -9.64 -5.68
C CYS A 133 8.10 -9.55 -6.41
N GLY A 134 8.09 -9.49 -7.74
CA GLY A 134 9.29 -9.27 -8.56
C GLY A 134 9.90 -7.88 -8.32
N TYR A 135 9.09 -6.83 -8.43
CA TYR A 135 9.53 -5.44 -8.21
C TYR A 135 10.11 -5.23 -6.81
N MET A 136 9.46 -5.76 -5.78
CA MET A 136 9.90 -5.60 -4.40
C MET A 136 11.22 -6.34 -4.16
N LYS A 137 11.43 -7.49 -4.81
CA LYS A 137 12.73 -8.18 -4.79
C LYS A 137 13.82 -7.33 -5.42
N ASP A 138 13.58 -6.76 -6.60
CA ASP A 138 14.57 -5.95 -7.32
C ASP A 138 14.95 -4.69 -6.52
N ILE A 139 13.97 -4.02 -5.90
CA ILE A 139 14.23 -2.85 -5.06
C ILE A 139 15.04 -3.23 -3.81
N GLN A 140 14.70 -4.33 -3.13
CA GLN A 140 15.48 -4.82 -1.99
C GLN A 140 16.95 -5.06 -2.38
N GLN A 141 17.19 -5.71 -3.52
CA GLN A 141 18.56 -5.92 -4.03
C GLN A 141 19.25 -4.60 -4.38
N GLY A 142 18.55 -3.66 -5.02
CA GLY A 142 19.06 -2.34 -5.35
C GLY A 142 19.52 -1.56 -4.11
N ILE A 143 18.72 -1.53 -3.05
CA ILE A 143 19.08 -0.88 -1.78
C ILE A 143 20.34 -1.52 -1.18
N LEU A 144 20.42 -2.85 -1.16
CA LEU A 144 21.59 -3.56 -0.64
C LEU A 144 22.85 -3.33 -1.46
N ASN A 145 22.75 -3.25 -2.78
CA ASN A 145 23.88 -2.98 -3.67
C ASN A 145 24.42 -1.56 -3.50
N ILE A 146 23.55 -0.58 -3.24
CA ILE A 146 23.96 0.79 -2.90
C ILE A 146 24.64 0.82 -1.54
N ALA A 147 24.11 0.09 -0.54
CA ALA A 147 24.70 0.04 0.80
C ALA A 147 26.08 -0.65 0.85
N LYS A 148 26.40 -1.50 -0.13
CA LYS A 148 27.71 -2.16 -0.28
C LYS A 148 28.76 -1.31 -1.01
N LYS A 149 28.35 -0.24 -1.70
CA LYS A 149 29.24 0.72 -2.39
C LYS A 149 29.63 1.86 -1.46
#